data_AF-A0A6L7MCY4-F1
#
_entry.id   AF-A0A6L7MCY4-F1
#
_cell.length_a   1.000
_cell.length_b   1.000
_cell.length_c   1.000
_cell.angle_alpha   90.00
_cell.angle_beta   90.00
_cell.angle_gamma   90.00
#
_symmetry.space_group_name_H-M   'P 1'
#
loop_
_entity.id
_entity.type
_entity.pdbx_description
1 polymer ?
#
loop_
_entity_poly.entity_id
_entity_poly.type
_entity_poly.pdbx_seq_one_letter_code
_entity_poly.pdbx_strand_id
1 'polypeptide(L)' 'ENNECSIGDEVSIRECRPVSKKKSWQLVEVVKRSEDTLA' A
#
# COMPACT_ATOMS: atom_id res chain seq x y z
N GLU A 1 7.73 -10.59 -4.28
CA GLU A 1 6.73 -9.67 -3.70
C GLU A 1 5.98 -9.05 -4.86
N ASN A 2 4.71 -9.40 -5.01
CA ASN A 2 3.90 -8.97 -6.14
C ASN A 2 3.64 -7.47 -5.94
N ASN A 3 4.00 -6.61 -6.89
CA ASN A 3 3.79 -5.15 -6.79
C ASN A 3 2.29 -4.85 -6.98
N GLU A 4 1.47 -5.21 -6.01
CA GLU A 4 0.01 -5.08 -6.07
C GLU A 4 -0.48 -3.63 -5.96
N CYS A 5 0.39 -2.73 -5.50
CA CYS A 5 0.10 -1.30 -5.33
C CYS A 5 1.03 -0.45 -6.21
N SER A 6 0.43 0.52 -6.89
CA SER A 6 1.11 1.52 -7.71
C SER A 6 1.18 2.86 -6.99
N ILE A 7 2.06 3.74 -7.47
CA ILE A 7 2.18 5.10 -6.94
C ILE A 7 0.89 5.85 -7.25
N GLY A 8 0.28 6.41 -6.20
CA GLY A 8 -1.01 7.12 -6.29
C GLY A 8 -2.17 6.34 -5.69
N ASP A 9 -2.03 5.05 -5.42
CA ASP A 9 -3.09 4.27 -4.78
C ASP A 9 -3.28 4.68 -3.32
N GLU A 10 -4.54 4.80 -2.91
CA GLU A 10 -4.89 4.92 -1.49
C GLU A 10 -4.94 3.51 -0.91
N VAL A 11 -4.01 3.24 0.01
CA VAL A 11 -3.86 1.93 0.64
C VAL A 11 -4.12 2.02 2.13
N SER A 12 -4.77 0.98 2.67
CA SER A 12 -4.94 0.82 4.10
C SER A 12 -3.77 0.02 4.67
N ILE A 13 -3.12 0.57 5.68
CA ILE A 13 -2.01 -0.07 6.40
C ILE A 13 -2.41 -0.32 7.85
N ARG A 14 -1.87 -1.41 8.41
CA ARG A 14 -1.99 -1.72 9.85
C ARG A 14 -0.62 -1.79 10.50
N GLU A 15 -0.60 -1.56 11.81
CA GLU A 15 0.58 -1.82 12.62
C GLU A 15 0.87 -3.32 12.69
N CYS A 16 2.14 -3.68 12.59
CA CYS A 16 2.62 -5.05 12.72
C CYS A 16 3.96 -5.06 13.45
N ARG A 17 4.52 -6.26 13.70
CA ARG A 17 5.90 -6.37 14.21
C ARG A 17 6.87 -5.58 13.32
N PRO A 18 7.95 -5.01 13.89
CA PRO A 18 8.93 -4.25 13.13
C PRO A 18 9.49 -5.10 11.98
N VAL A 19 9.31 -4.63 10.74
CA VAL A 19 9.86 -5.26 9.54
C VAL A 19 11.23 -4.67 9.21
N SER A 20 11.47 -3.42 9.61
CA SER A 20 12.75 -2.74 9.46
C SER A 20 12.94 -1.70 10.57
N LYS A 21 14.11 -1.05 10.61
CA LYS A 21 14.44 -0.01 11.61
C LYS A 21 13.43 1.15 11.66
N LYS A 22 12.72 1.41 10.55
CA LYS A 22 11.73 2.50 10.44
C LYS A 22 10.35 2.05 9.95
N LYS A 23 10.15 0.75 9.66
CA LYS A 23 8.90 0.25 9.06
C LYS A 23 8.30 -0.83 9.95
N SER A 24 7.18 -0.49 10.58
CA SER A 24 6.39 -1.38 11.44
C SER A 24 4.95 -1.47 10.95
N TRP A 25 4.76 -1.34 9.64
CA TRP A 25 3.44 -1.32 9.01
C TRP A 25 3.36 -2.34 7.90
N GLN A 26 2.20 -3.00 7.80
CA GLN A 26 1.88 -3.99 6.78
C GLN A 26 0.69 -3.51 5.95
N LEU A 27 0.77 -3.69 4.62
CA LEU A 27 -0.34 -3.46 3.71
C LEU A 27 -1.48 -4.43 4.04
N VAL A 28 -2.69 -3.90 4.24
CA VAL A 28 -3.91 -4.70 4.47
C VAL A 28 -4.67 -4.86 3.16
N GLU A 29 -4.98 -3.75 2.51
CA GLU A 29 -5.77 -3.71 1.28
C GLU A 29 -5.55 -2.39 0.53
N VAL A 30 -5.86 -2.40 -0.77
CA VAL A 30 -5.88 -1.20 -1.61
C VAL A 30 -7.32 -0.68 -1.63
N VAL A 31 -7.55 0.45 -0.97
CA VAL A 31 -8.88 1.06 -0.79
C VAL A 31 -9.34 1.75 -2.06
N LYS A 32 -8.43 2.48 -2.71
CA LYS A 32 -8.69 3.14 -3.98
C LYS A 32 -7.47 2.99 -4.87
N ARG A 33 -7.66 2.34 -6.03
CA ARG A 33 -6.66 2.44 -7.07
C ARG A 33 -6.78 3.82 -7.69
N SER A 34 -5.66 4.52 -7.81
CA SER A 34 -5.61 5.70 -8.68
C SER A 34 -5.70 5.17 -10.10
N GLU A 35 -6.94 4.98 -10.53
CA GLU A 35 -7.29 4.84 -11.93
C GLU A 35 -6.71 6.07 -12.62
N ASP A 36 -5.58 5.87 -13.29
CA ASP A 36 -5.09 6.75 -14.34
C ASP A 36 -6.15 6.72 -15.45
N THR A 37 -7.25 7.44 -15.24
CA THR A 37 -8.27 7.64 -16.26
C THR A 37 -7.72 8.70 -17.21
N LEU A 38 -6.85 8.26 -18.11
CA LEU A 38 -6.82 8.79 -19.46
C LEU A 38 -7.94 8.10 -20.25
N ALA A 39 -9.15 8.65 -20.14
CA ALA A 39 -10.25 8.43 -21.10
C ALA A 39 -11.16 9.65 -21.12
#